data_AF-A0A1X1ZM63-F1
#
_entry.id   AF-A0A1X1ZM63-F1
#
_cell.length_a   1.000
_cell.length_b   1.000
_cell.length_c   1.000
_cell.angle_alpha   90.00
_cell.angle_beta   90.00
_cell.angle_gamma   90.00
#
_symmetry.space_group_name_H-M   'P 1'
#
loop_
_entity.id
_entity.type
_entity.pdbx_description
1 polymer ?
#
loop_
_entity_poly.entity_id
_entity_poly.type
_entity_poly.pdbx_seq_one_letter_code
_entity_poly.pdbx_strand_id
1 'polypeptide(L)'
;MAVLRERVTKVWLVLIALTVVTTWVLSNDVFSPAAAVAGIFLIAALKVRYVMLDFMELRCAPQSVRAVFEGWIVVVIALIGGFWFLTPPVG
;
A
#
# COMPACT_ATOMS: atom_id res chain seq x y z
N MET A 1 19.68 14.38 18.72
CA MET A 1 18.47 14.19 17.86
C MET A 1 18.89 13.74 16.44
N ALA A 2 19.51 12.57 16.30
CA ALA A 2 19.98 12.07 14.99
C ALA A 2 18.98 11.13 14.30
N VAL A 3 18.10 10.48 15.07
CA VAL A 3 17.19 9.41 14.59
C VAL A 3 16.18 9.91 13.55
N LEU A 4 15.66 11.14 13.66
CA LEU A 4 14.72 11.69 12.66
C LEU A 4 15.35 11.95 11.28
N ARG A 5 16.69 12.01 11.18
CA ARG A 5 17.37 12.19 9.90
C ARG A 5 17.43 10.88 9.10
N GLU A 6 17.34 9.74 9.79
CA GLU A 6 17.36 8.43 9.17
C GLU A 6 16.19 8.24 8.21
N ARG A 7 16.51 7.73 7.02
CA ARG A 7 15.54 7.56 5.95
C ARG A 7 14.43 6.59 6.37
N VAL A 8 14.78 5.53 7.08
CA VAL A 8 13.85 4.55 7.64
C VAL A 8 12.84 5.23 8.57
N THR A 9 13.26 6.16 9.42
CA THR A 9 12.35 6.89 10.32
C THR A 9 11.39 7.79 9.55
N LYS A 10 11.85 8.43 8.47
CA LYS A 10 10.95 9.22 7.60
C LYS A 10 9.92 8.33 6.90
N VAL A 11 10.35 7.18 6.37
CA VAL A 11 9.44 6.23 5.73
C VAL A 11 8.45 5.66 6.74
N TRP A 12 8.89 5.37 7.96
CA TRP A 12 8.01 4.98 9.06
C TRP A 12 6.94 6.02 9.36
N LEU A 13 7.29 7.32 9.45
CA LEU A 13 6.32 8.40 9.64
C LEU A 13 5.32 8.47 8.48
N VAL A 14 5.78 8.30 7.24
CA VAL A 14 4.90 8.23 6.06
C VAL A 14 3.94 7.05 6.17
N LEU A 15 4.42 5.87 6.58
CA LEU A 15 3.58 4.69 6.78
C LEU A 15 2.51 4.89 7.86
N ILE A 16 2.85 5.61 8.95
CA ILE A 16 1.88 6.00 9.96
C ILE A 16 0.83 6.93 9.37
N ALA A 17 1.25 7.99 8.68
CA ALA A 17 0.34 8.93 8.05
C ALA A 17 -0.62 8.23 7.07
N LEU A 18 -0.11 7.35 6.22
CA LEU A 18 -0.91 6.54 5.32
C LEU A 18 -1.93 5.66 6.07
N THR A 19 -1.55 5.11 7.22
CA THR A 19 -2.44 4.30 8.06
C THR A 19 -3.56 5.15 8.67
N VAL A 20 -3.22 6.33 9.18
CA VAL A 20 -4.22 7.27 9.71
C VAL A 20 -5.20 7.68 8.61
N VAL A 21 -4.71 8.00 7.41
CA VAL A 21 -5.56 8.33 6.26
C VAL A 21 -6.49 7.18 5.90
N THR A 22 -6.00 5.93 5.83
CA THR A 22 -6.88 4.79 5.56
C THR A 22 -7.96 4.62 6.63
N THR A 23 -7.60 4.70 7.91
CA THR A 23 -8.52 4.43 9.00
C THR A 23 -9.56 5.53 9.19
N TRP A 24 -9.15 6.79 9.07
CA TRP A 24 -9.96 7.94 9.46
C TRP A 24 -10.51 8.75 8.30
N VAL A 25 -10.00 8.58 7.07
CA VAL A 25 -10.52 9.31 5.89
C VAL A 25 -11.33 8.35 5.02
N LEU A 26 -10.75 7.22 4.62
CA LEU A 26 -11.40 6.29 3.69
C LEU A 26 -12.49 5.43 4.35
N SER A 27 -12.46 5.25 5.67
CA SER A 27 -13.52 4.54 6.39
C SER A 27 -14.75 5.41 6.72
N ASN A 28 -14.81 6.67 6.28
CA ASN A 28 -16.03 7.46 6.43
C ASN A 28 -17.04 7.14 5.33
N ASP A 29 -18.33 7.27 5.65
CA ASP A 29 -19.45 7.13 4.71
C ASP A 29 -19.53 8.24 3.64
N VAL A 30 -18.52 9.11 3.56
CA VAL A 30 -18.43 10.20 2.58
C VAL A 30 -18.07 9.68 1.18
N PHE A 31 -17.41 8.52 1.08
CA PHE A 31 -17.00 7.93 -0.19
C PHE A 31 -17.94 6.81 -0.61
N SER A 32 -18.12 6.63 -1.93
CA SER A 32 -18.77 5.42 -2.43
C SER A 32 -17.94 4.18 -2.07
N PRO A 33 -18.56 3.01 -1.86
CA PRO A 33 -17.84 1.78 -1.53
C PRO A 33 -16.73 1.45 -2.54
N ALA A 34 -16.99 1.66 -3.83
CA ALA A 34 -16.02 1.47 -4.90
C ALA A 34 -14.81 2.41 -4.78
N ALA A 35 -15.05 3.70 -4.48
CA ALA A 35 -13.99 4.69 -4.32
C ALA A 35 -13.15 4.41 -3.06
N ALA A 36 -13.81 4.05 -1.95
CA ALA A 36 -13.14 3.69 -0.70
C ALA A 36 -12.24 2.46 -0.90
N VAL A 37 -12.75 1.40 -1.53
CA VAL A 37 -11.98 0.18 -1.82
C VAL A 37 -10.79 0.48 -2.72
N ALA A 38 -10.99 1.19 -3.83
CA ALA A 38 -9.90 1.55 -4.73
C ALA A 38 -8.80 2.37 -4.01
N GLY A 39 -9.20 3.33 -3.18
CA GLY A 39 -8.28 4.13 -2.38
C GLY A 39 -7.52 3.30 -1.34
N ILE A 40 -8.18 2.36 -0.66
CA ILE A 40 -7.54 1.47 0.32
C ILE A 40 -6.47 0.63 -0.36
N PHE A 41 -6.78 0.04 -1.52
CA PHE A 41 -5.81 -0.75 -2.29
C PHE A 41 -4.64 0.08 -2.80
N LEU A 42 -4.87 1.31 -3.25
CA LEU A 42 -3.80 2.22 -3.66
C LEU A 42 -2.86 2.53 -2.49
N ILE A 43 -3.41 2.85 -1.31
CA ILE A 43 -2.59 3.12 -0.13
C ILE A 43 -1.86 1.86 0.33
N ALA A 44 -2.50 0.68 0.28
CA ALA A 44 -1.85 -0.59 0.58
C ALA A 44 -0.66 -0.86 -0.37
N ALA A 45 -0.81 -0.58 -1.67
CA ALA A 45 0.26 -0.69 -2.67
C ALA A 45 1.49 0.15 -2.27
N LEU A 46 1.24 1.42 -1.93
CA LEU A 46 2.29 2.35 -1.52
C LEU A 46 2.97 1.89 -0.22
N LYS A 47 2.19 1.47 0.77
CA LYS A 47 2.72 0.99 2.06
C LYS A 47 3.66 -0.19 1.86
N VAL A 48 3.23 -1.22 1.14
CA VAL A 48 4.07 -2.41 0.91
C VAL A 48 5.31 -2.04 0.09
N ARG A 49 5.19 -1.18 -0.93
CA ARG A 49 6.37 -0.72 -1.69
C ARG A 49 7.40 -0.05 -0.79
N TYR A 50 6.96 0.81 0.13
CA TYR A 50 7.86 1.43 1.11
C TYR A 50 8.47 0.41 2.06
N VAL A 51 7.69 -0.53 2.59
CA VAL A 51 8.20 -1.60 3.47
C VAL A 51 9.25 -2.44 2.75
N MET A 52 8.99 -2.87 1.52
CA MET A 52 9.93 -3.64 0.72
C MET A 52 11.26 -2.89 0.53
N LEU A 53 11.20 -1.66 0.03
CA LEU A 53 12.42 -0.94 -0.34
C LEU A 53 13.25 -0.50 0.86
N ASP A 54 12.60 -0.18 1.98
CA ASP A 54 13.24 0.49 3.11
C ASP A 54 13.41 -0.38 4.36
N PHE A 55 12.55 -1.37 4.59
CA PHE A 55 12.65 -2.28 5.74
C PHE A 55 13.15 -3.67 5.37
N MET A 56 12.93 -4.12 4.14
CA MET A 56 13.53 -5.37 3.63
C MET A 56 14.81 -5.12 2.82
N GLU A 57 15.30 -3.87 2.82
CA GLU A 57 16.53 -3.44 2.13
C GLU A 57 16.58 -3.79 0.62
N LEU A 58 15.44 -4.05 -0.02
CA LEU A 58 15.32 -4.39 -1.44
C LEU A 58 15.79 -3.26 -2.37
N ARG A 59 16.03 -2.07 -1.84
CA ARG A 59 16.60 -0.95 -2.59
C ARG A 59 18.04 -1.21 -3.04
N CYS A 60 18.80 -1.96 -2.25
CA CYS A 60 20.18 -2.34 -2.58
C CYS A 60 20.25 -3.69 -3.32
N ALA A 61 19.12 -4.39 -3.44
CA ALA A 61 19.05 -5.68 -4.12
C ALA A 61 19.14 -5.54 -5.66
N PRO A 62 19.53 -6.61 -6.37
CA PRO A 62 19.50 -6.65 -7.84
C PRO A 62 18.11 -6.31 -8.39
N GLN A 63 18.07 -5.62 -9.53
CA GLN A 63 16.82 -5.12 -10.15
C GLN A 63 15.81 -6.25 -10.44
N SER A 64 16.30 -7.46 -10.76
CA SER A 64 15.44 -8.63 -11.01
C SER A 64 14.63 -9.03 -9.78
N VAL A 65 15.26 -9.10 -8.61
CA VAL A 65 14.61 -9.44 -7.35
C VAL A 65 13.57 -8.38 -6.99
N ARG A 66 13.96 -7.12 -7.12
CA ARG A 66 13.06 -6.00 -6.88
C ARG A 66 11.84 -6.02 -7.82
N ALA A 67 12.03 -6.32 -9.09
CA ALA A 67 10.95 -6.42 -10.06
C ALA A 67 9.97 -7.56 -9.75
N VAL A 68 10.45 -8.70 -9.25
CA VAL A 68 9.57 -9.81 -8.83
C VAL A 68 8.65 -9.36 -7.68
N PHE A 69 9.19 -8.67 -6.69
CA PHE A 69 8.43 -8.16 -5.56
C PHE A 69 7.46 -7.03 -5.94
N GLU A 70 7.89 -6.07 -6.77
CA GLU A 70 7.01 -5.03 -7.30
C GLU A 70 5.92 -5.62 -8.23
N GLY A 71 6.23 -6.67 -8.99
CA GLY A 71 5.26 -7.38 -9.83
C GLY A 71 4.24 -8.17 -8.99
N TRP A 72 4.69 -8.84 -7.93
CA TRP A 72 3.83 -9.58 -7.03
C TRP A 72 2.74 -8.70 -6.42
N ILE A 73 3.07 -7.48 -5.98
CA ILE A 73 2.06 -6.59 -5.41
C ILE A 73 1.03 -6.13 -6.45
N VAL A 74 1.45 -5.86 -7.68
CA VAL A 74 0.52 -5.52 -8.77
C VAL A 74 -0.45 -6.67 -9.01
N VAL A 75 0.05 -7.91 -9.05
CA VAL A 75 -0.78 -9.11 -9.23
C VAL A 75 -1.77 -9.27 -8.07
N VAL A 76 -1.33 -9.17 -6.82
CA VAL A 76 -2.21 -9.34 -5.65
C VAL A 76 -3.32 -8.29 -5.62
N ILE A 77 -2.99 -7.02 -5.89
CA ILE A 77 -3.98 -5.95 -5.92
C ILE A 77 -4.96 -6.13 -7.07
N ALA A 78 -4.47 -6.50 -8.25
CA ALA A 78 -5.33 -6.76 -9.41
C ALA A 78 -6.27 -7.95 -9.15
N LEU A 79 -5.79 -9.02 -8.52
CA LEU A 79 -6.60 -10.18 -8.18
C LEU A 79 -7.69 -9.82 -7.16
N ILE A 80 -7.32 -9.23 -6.02
CA ILE A 80 -8.29 -8.95 -4.96
C ILE A 80 -9.27 -7.85 -5.40
N GLY A 81 -8.78 -6.79 -6.03
CA GLY A 81 -9.63 -5.75 -6.61
C GLY A 81 -10.54 -6.32 -7.69
N GLY A 82 -10.00 -7.15 -8.59
CA GLY A 82 -10.77 -7.85 -9.61
C GLY A 82 -11.89 -8.69 -9.01
N PHE A 83 -11.62 -9.49 -7.98
CA PHE A 83 -12.68 -10.22 -7.29
C PHE A 83 -13.76 -9.28 -6.73
N TRP A 84 -13.38 -8.19 -6.08
CA TRP A 84 -14.36 -7.25 -5.53
C TRP A 84 -15.22 -6.58 -6.62
N PHE A 85 -14.62 -6.13 -7.73
CA PHE A 85 -15.33 -5.42 -8.80
C PHE A 85 -16.09 -6.34 -9.76
N LEU A 86 -15.64 -7.58 -9.94
CA LEU A 86 -16.25 -8.54 -10.86
C LEU A 86 -17.29 -9.44 -10.18
N THR A 87 -17.27 -9.55 -8.85
CA THR A 87 -18.28 -10.34 -8.13
C THR A 87 -19.59 -9.56 -8.09
N PRO A 88 -20.68 -10.08 -8.68
CA PRO A 88 -21.97 -9.43 -8.60
C PRO A 88 -22.45 -9.40 -7.13
N PRO A 89 -23.17 -8.35 -6.71
CA PRO A 89 -23.72 -8.29 -5.37
C PRO A 89 -24.64 -9.49 -5.15
N VAL A 90 -24.32 -10.31 -4.14
CA VAL A 90 -25.20 -11.36 -3.67
C VAL A 90 -26.36 -10.69 -2.92
N GLY A 91 -27.54 -10.74 -3.52
CA GLY A 91 -28.79 -10.21 -2.96
C GLY A 91 -29.33 -11.07 -1.82
#